data_AF-A0A821NRC0-F1
#
_entry.id   AF-A0A821NRC0-F1
#
_cell.length_a   1.000
_cell.length_b   1.000
_cell.length_c   1.000
_cell.angle_alpha   90.00
_cell.angle_beta   90.00
_cell.angle_gamma   90.00
#
_symmetry.space_group_name_H-M   'P 1'
#
loop_
_entity.id
_entity.type
_entity.pdbx_description
1 polymer ?
#
loop_
_entity_poly.entity_id
_entity_poly.type
_entity_poly.pdbx_seq_one_letter_code
_entity_poly.pdbx_strand_id
1 'polypeptide(L)'
;MQFSDPILIIIGTFVLHQSIFWITNGIIFLLTYVIYPDGLMKYKIQKNIHVDLKAVKKCAKTVLINQLFILFPSLILICPLFMHFNLRWHIPFPPWYRILFELLCFIGVTEIFFYYTHLMLHMSSIYEYVHKKHHRFRAPIGMACEYAHPIEFLISNMGPVIAGPLIFQSHLLTTWLWLIFAVLGTINHHSGYKLPGILGSGLSNPTFHDFHHEQFTNNFGLLGILDRLHGTDKAWRAKKHKEQQLKNKE
;
A
#
# COMPACT_ATOMS: atom_id res chain seq x y z
N MET A 1 -1.78 -17.63 -28.22
CA MET A 1 -0.78 -16.56 -28.45
C MET A 1 0.28 -16.70 -27.40
N GLN A 2 1.54 -16.93 -27.79
CA GLN A 2 2.68 -16.77 -26.88
C GLN A 2 2.96 -15.27 -26.82
N PHE A 3 2.66 -14.62 -25.69
CA PHE A 3 3.04 -13.22 -25.50
C PHE A 3 4.57 -13.14 -25.45
N SER A 4 5.15 -12.13 -26.09
CA SER A 4 6.58 -11.84 -25.88
C SER A 4 6.80 -11.34 -24.46
N ASP A 5 7.99 -11.61 -23.95
CA ASP A 5 8.39 -11.36 -22.56
C ASP A 5 8.15 -9.91 -22.11
N PRO A 6 8.45 -8.87 -22.94
CA PRO A 6 8.18 -7.49 -22.58
C PRO A 6 6.68 -7.17 -22.50
N ILE A 7 5.86 -7.76 -23.37
CA ILE A 7 4.40 -7.54 -23.36
C ILE A 7 3.81 -8.14 -22.10
N LEU A 8 4.23 -9.35 -21.72
CA LEU A 8 3.75 -10.00 -20.50
C LEU A 8 4.14 -9.21 -19.25
N ILE A 9 5.40 -8.76 -19.16
CA ILE A 9 5.88 -7.96 -18.03
C ILE A 9 5.14 -6.62 -17.96
N ILE A 10 4.97 -5.90 -19.06
CA ILE A 10 4.38 -4.55 -19.03
C ILE A 10 2.85 -4.63 -18.93
N ILE A 11 2.20 -5.25 -19.91
CA ILE A 11 0.74 -5.29 -20.01
C ILE A 11 0.16 -6.21 -18.94
N GLY A 12 0.76 -7.38 -18.72
CA GLY A 12 0.28 -8.32 -17.71
C GLY A 12 0.35 -7.74 -16.30
N THR A 13 1.48 -7.13 -15.93
CA THR A 13 1.63 -6.47 -14.61
C THR A 13 0.67 -5.29 -14.47
N PHE A 14 0.52 -4.46 -15.51
CA PHE A 14 -0.41 -3.33 -15.47
C PHE A 14 -1.86 -3.81 -15.30
N VAL A 15 -2.32 -4.74 -16.12
CA VAL A 15 -3.68 -5.28 -16.01
C VAL A 15 -3.91 -5.92 -14.65
N LEU A 16 -2.97 -6.72 -14.15
CA LEU A 16 -3.07 -7.33 -12.82
C LEU A 16 -3.22 -6.27 -11.73
N HIS A 17 -2.36 -5.24 -11.74
CA HIS A 17 -2.44 -4.12 -10.81
C HIS A 17 -3.81 -3.44 -10.87
N GLN A 18 -4.25 -3.03 -12.07
CA GLN A 18 -5.51 -2.32 -12.26
C GLN A 18 -6.70 -3.16 -11.79
N SER A 19 -6.73 -4.46 -12.11
CA SER A 19 -7.79 -5.37 -11.70
C SER A 19 -7.88 -5.46 -10.18
N ILE A 20 -6.78 -5.76 -9.49
CA ILE A 20 -6.78 -5.88 -8.03
C ILE A 20 -7.16 -4.56 -7.36
N PHE A 21 -6.57 -3.45 -7.82
CA PHE A 21 -6.80 -2.13 -7.24
C PHE A 21 -8.26 -1.68 -7.37
N TRP A 22 -8.80 -1.67 -8.61
CA TRP A 22 -10.12 -1.09 -8.87
C TRP A 22 -11.26 -2.01 -8.44
N ILE A 23 -11.11 -3.33 -8.53
CA ILE A 23 -12.14 -4.27 -8.04
C ILE A 23 -12.26 -4.14 -6.52
N THR A 24 -11.14 -4.20 -5.79
CA THR A 24 -11.14 -4.12 -4.32
C THR A 24 -11.70 -2.77 -3.85
N ASN A 25 -11.23 -1.66 -4.42
CA ASN A 25 -11.75 -0.34 -4.06
C ASN A 25 -13.19 -0.12 -4.51
N GLY A 26 -13.63 -0.72 -5.61
CA GLY A 26 -15.02 -0.70 -6.05
C GLY A 26 -15.95 -1.39 -5.05
N ILE A 27 -15.52 -2.54 -4.50
CA ILE A 27 -16.24 -3.25 -3.43
C ILE A 27 -16.30 -2.39 -2.17
N ILE A 28 -15.16 -1.85 -1.71
CA ILE A 28 -15.11 -0.97 -0.52
C ILE A 28 -16.01 0.26 -0.72
N PHE A 29 -15.99 0.87 -1.90
CA PHE A 29 -16.85 2.01 -2.24
C PHE A 29 -18.32 1.63 -2.18
N LEU A 30 -18.73 0.53 -2.82
CA LEU A 30 -20.10 0.05 -2.81
C LEU A 30 -20.59 -0.18 -1.37
N LEU A 31 -19.79 -0.84 -0.55
CA LEU A 31 -20.12 -1.11 0.85
C LEU A 31 -20.18 0.16 1.70
N THR A 32 -19.33 1.15 1.43
CA THR A 32 -19.22 2.38 2.25
C THR A 32 -20.19 3.48 1.84
N TYR A 33 -20.59 3.56 0.57
CA TYR A 33 -21.34 4.70 0.04
C TYR A 33 -22.70 4.35 -0.57
N VAL A 34 -22.96 3.07 -0.85
CA VAL A 34 -24.20 2.63 -1.50
C VAL A 34 -25.00 1.71 -0.60
N ILE A 35 -24.38 0.62 -0.12
CA ILE A 35 -25.06 -0.39 0.71
C ILE A 35 -25.08 0.04 2.18
N TYR A 36 -23.95 0.55 2.69
CA TYR A 36 -23.78 1.01 4.07
C TYR A 36 -24.28 0.00 5.14
N PRO A 37 -23.81 -1.26 5.14
CA PRO A 37 -24.32 -2.26 6.08
C PRO A 37 -23.83 -2.00 7.50
N ASP A 38 -24.73 -2.00 8.49
CA ASP A 38 -24.42 -1.78 9.92
C ASP A 38 -23.29 -2.68 10.43
N GLY A 39 -23.26 -3.93 9.95
CA GLY A 39 -22.24 -4.91 10.28
C GLY A 39 -20.81 -4.52 9.85
N LEU A 40 -20.65 -3.69 8.82
CA LEU A 40 -19.35 -3.15 8.40
C LEU A 40 -19.00 -1.87 9.17
N MET A 41 -20.00 -1.00 9.38
CA MET A 41 -19.80 0.31 9.99
C MET A 41 -19.26 0.25 11.42
N LYS A 42 -19.53 -0.84 12.14
CA LYS A 42 -18.91 -1.10 13.46
C LYS A 42 -17.38 -1.19 13.42
N TYR A 43 -16.79 -1.55 12.27
CA TYR A 43 -15.35 -1.68 12.07
C TYR A 43 -14.68 -0.40 11.56
N LYS A 44 -15.45 0.66 11.30
CA LYS A 44 -14.90 1.94 10.87
C LYS A 44 -14.01 2.54 11.96
N ILE A 45 -12.80 2.95 11.60
CA ILE A 45 -11.78 3.42 12.54
C ILE A 45 -12.14 4.84 13.02
N GLN A 46 -12.21 5.80 12.10
CA GLN A 46 -12.61 7.18 12.37
C GLN A 46 -14.13 7.36 12.14
N LYS A 47 -14.94 6.96 13.13
CA LYS A 47 -16.42 6.91 13.01
C LYS A 47 -17.09 8.25 12.67
N ASN A 48 -16.53 9.35 13.16
CA ASN A 48 -17.11 10.68 13.03
C ASN A 48 -16.72 11.41 11.74
N ILE A 49 -15.89 10.80 10.89
CA ILE A 49 -15.42 11.42 9.65
C ILE A 49 -15.99 10.66 8.46
N HIS A 50 -16.66 11.39 7.57
CA HIS A 50 -17.16 10.89 6.30
C HIS A 50 -16.58 11.72 5.17
N VAL A 51 -15.91 11.06 4.22
CA VAL A 51 -15.32 11.71 3.05
C VAL A 51 -16.39 11.91 2.00
N ASP A 52 -16.62 13.15 1.56
CA ASP A 52 -17.66 13.47 0.60
C ASP A 52 -17.39 12.87 -0.80
N LEU A 53 -18.46 12.61 -1.54
CA LEU A 53 -18.37 11.99 -2.87
C LEU A 53 -17.59 12.82 -3.90
N LYS A 54 -17.51 14.15 -3.76
CA LYS A 54 -16.72 14.98 -4.68
C LYS A 54 -15.22 14.74 -4.43
N ALA A 55 -14.81 14.65 -3.17
CA ALA A 55 -13.46 14.28 -2.79
C ALA A 55 -13.10 12.86 -3.27
N VAL A 56 -14.00 11.89 -3.11
CA VAL A 56 -13.81 10.52 -3.63
C VAL A 56 -13.63 10.51 -5.15
N LYS A 57 -14.49 11.21 -5.90
CA LYS A 57 -14.37 11.33 -7.37
C LYS A 57 -13.05 11.98 -7.79
N LYS A 58 -12.62 13.03 -7.08
CA LYS A 58 -11.33 13.69 -7.33
C LYS A 58 -10.15 12.75 -7.03
N CYS A 59 -10.24 11.95 -5.97
CA CYS A 59 -9.27 10.91 -5.63
C CYS A 59 -9.15 9.91 -6.77
N ALA A 60 -10.26 9.28 -7.16
CA ALA A 60 -10.31 8.28 -8.22
C ALA A 60 -9.75 8.81 -9.55
N LYS A 61 -10.13 10.03 -9.96
CA LYS A 61 -9.58 10.66 -11.17
C LYS A 61 -8.06 10.82 -11.10
N THR A 62 -7.54 11.26 -9.97
CA THR A 62 -6.10 11.50 -9.78
C THR A 62 -5.32 10.20 -9.76
N VAL A 63 -5.85 9.18 -9.08
CA VAL A 63 -5.27 7.83 -9.05
C VAL A 63 -5.21 7.25 -10.46
N LEU A 64 -6.30 7.35 -11.23
CA LEU A 64 -6.33 6.87 -12.61
C LEU A 64 -5.29 7.58 -13.49
N ILE A 65 -5.12 8.90 -13.33
CA ILE A 65 -4.08 9.67 -14.02
C ILE A 65 -2.68 9.17 -13.61
N ASN A 66 -2.43 8.98 -12.31
CA ASN A 66 -1.15 8.45 -11.83
C ASN A 66 -0.87 7.06 -12.42
N GLN A 67 -1.86 6.17 -12.44
CA GLN A 67 -1.69 4.83 -13.01
C GLN A 67 -1.42 4.87 -14.52
N LEU A 68 -2.16 5.68 -15.28
CA LEU A 68 -1.99 5.74 -16.74
C LEU A 68 -0.73 6.48 -17.19
N PHE A 69 -0.33 7.53 -16.47
CA PHE A 69 0.74 8.43 -16.92
C PHE A 69 2.02 8.36 -16.08
N ILE A 70 2.02 7.60 -14.98
CA ILE A 70 3.21 7.38 -14.15
C ILE A 70 3.50 5.89 -14.08
N LEU A 71 2.57 5.06 -13.58
CA LEU A 71 2.80 3.61 -13.45
C LEU A 71 3.06 2.96 -14.81
N PHE A 72 2.18 3.17 -15.80
CA PHE A 72 2.30 2.52 -17.10
C PHE A 72 3.61 2.91 -17.85
N PRO A 73 3.98 4.21 -17.99
CA PRO A 73 5.27 4.57 -18.56
C PRO A 73 6.45 4.03 -17.74
N SER A 74 6.36 4.03 -16.42
CA SER A 74 7.42 3.50 -15.56
C SER A 74 7.64 2.01 -15.78
N LEU A 75 6.57 1.22 -16.00
CA LEU A 75 6.67 -0.20 -16.37
C LEU A 75 7.44 -0.39 -17.69
N ILE A 76 7.23 0.47 -18.68
CA ILE A 76 7.99 0.45 -19.93
C ILE A 76 9.46 0.77 -19.67
N LEU A 77 9.74 1.83 -18.90
CA LEU A 77 11.11 2.28 -18.62
C LEU A 77 11.92 1.28 -17.79
N ILE A 78 11.27 0.54 -16.89
CA ILE A 78 11.93 -0.45 -16.04
C ILE A 78 12.01 -1.84 -16.68
N CYS A 79 11.22 -2.12 -17.73
CA CYS A 79 11.23 -3.41 -18.41
C CYS A 79 12.64 -3.82 -18.91
N PRO A 80 13.47 -2.93 -19.51
CA PRO A 80 14.85 -3.25 -19.84
C PRO A 80 15.70 -3.68 -18.63
N LEU A 81 15.46 -3.08 -17.46
CA LEU A 81 16.15 -3.46 -16.22
C LEU A 81 15.73 -4.86 -15.77
N PHE A 82 14.44 -5.17 -15.83
CA PHE A 82 13.94 -6.51 -15.56
C PHE A 82 14.51 -7.56 -16.52
N MET A 83 14.64 -7.22 -17.81
CA MET A 83 15.27 -8.10 -18.80
C MET A 83 16.77 -8.26 -18.55
N HIS A 84 17.48 -7.19 -18.20
CA HIS A 84 18.91 -7.24 -17.88
C HIS A 84 19.21 -8.17 -16.69
N PHE A 85 18.34 -8.16 -15.68
CA PHE A 85 18.42 -9.06 -14.53
C PHE A 85 17.87 -10.47 -14.80
N ASN A 86 17.59 -10.82 -16.07
CA ASN A 86 17.09 -12.13 -16.50
C ASN A 86 15.88 -12.61 -15.68
N LEU A 87 14.91 -11.71 -15.46
CA LEU A 87 13.68 -12.10 -14.77
C LEU A 87 13.09 -13.32 -15.47
N ARG A 88 12.88 -14.41 -14.73
CA ARG A 88 12.32 -15.63 -15.34
C ARG A 88 10.80 -15.48 -15.43
N TRP A 89 10.23 -15.73 -16.59
CA TRP A 89 8.77 -15.78 -16.79
C TRP A 89 8.32 -17.12 -17.37
N HIS A 90 9.25 -17.93 -17.86
CA HIS A 90 9.01 -19.22 -18.48
C HIS A 90 9.19 -20.37 -17.49
N ILE A 91 8.64 -21.53 -17.83
CA ILE A 91 8.86 -22.78 -17.10
C ILE A 91 10.34 -23.17 -17.05
N PRO A 92 10.80 -23.85 -15.98
CA PRO A 92 10.03 -24.28 -14.82
C PRO A 92 9.72 -23.14 -13.84
N PHE A 93 8.52 -23.18 -13.24
CA PHE A 93 8.17 -22.26 -12.16
C PHE A 93 9.05 -22.50 -10.93
N PRO A 94 9.29 -21.45 -10.11
CA PRO A 94 10.01 -21.64 -8.86
C PRO A 94 9.26 -22.63 -7.96
N PRO A 95 9.98 -23.46 -7.19
CA PRO A 95 9.34 -24.30 -6.20
C PRO A 95 8.67 -23.43 -5.11
N TRP A 96 7.57 -23.92 -4.53
CA TRP A 96 6.75 -23.17 -3.58
C TRP A 96 7.53 -22.61 -2.38
N TYR A 97 8.55 -23.32 -1.90
CA TYR A 97 9.38 -22.86 -0.78
C TYR A 97 10.23 -21.64 -1.14
N ARG A 98 10.67 -21.53 -2.41
CA ARG A 98 11.40 -20.36 -2.90
C ARG A 98 10.46 -19.16 -3.02
N ILE A 99 9.24 -19.38 -3.54
CA ILE A 99 8.21 -18.34 -3.59
C ILE A 99 7.94 -17.82 -2.18
N LEU A 100 7.71 -18.70 -1.20
CA LEU A 100 7.45 -18.31 0.18
C LEU A 100 8.62 -17.54 0.80
N PHE A 101 9.84 -18.01 0.61
CA PHE A 101 11.04 -17.34 1.10
C PHE A 101 11.20 -15.92 0.52
N GLU A 102 11.05 -15.79 -0.80
CA GLU A 102 11.13 -14.50 -1.49
C GLU A 102 10.03 -13.54 -1.01
N LEU A 103 8.78 -14.00 -0.86
CA LEU A 103 7.69 -13.17 -0.32
C LEU A 103 7.98 -12.66 1.09
N LEU A 104 8.54 -13.49 1.98
CA LEU A 104 8.95 -13.07 3.32
C LEU A 104 10.08 -12.04 3.27
N CYS A 105 11.05 -12.23 2.37
CA CYS A 105 12.13 -11.26 2.17
C CYS A 105 11.59 -9.93 1.62
N PHE A 106 10.62 -9.97 0.71
CA PHE A 106 10.02 -8.77 0.14
C PHE A 106 9.30 -7.94 1.19
N ILE A 107 8.59 -8.57 2.15
CA ILE A 107 8.00 -7.87 3.29
C ILE A 107 9.06 -7.06 4.05
N GLY A 108 10.23 -7.67 4.33
CA GLY A 108 11.34 -6.98 5.01
C GLY A 108 11.96 -5.87 4.18
N VAL A 109 12.21 -6.11 2.88
CA VAL A 109 12.74 -5.08 1.96
C VAL A 109 11.77 -3.90 1.87
N THR A 110 10.48 -4.17 1.72
CA THR A 110 9.46 -3.12 1.64
C THR A 110 9.33 -2.35 2.93
N GLU A 111 9.38 -3.00 4.11
CA GLU A 111 9.43 -2.28 5.40
C GLU A 111 10.60 -1.30 5.44
N ILE A 112 11.80 -1.73 5.03
CA ILE A 112 12.99 -0.88 5.02
C ILE A 112 12.85 0.29 4.05
N PHE A 113 12.57 0.00 2.78
CA PHE A 113 12.48 1.03 1.75
C PHE A 113 11.35 2.01 2.04
N PHE A 114 10.15 1.50 2.36
CA PHE A 114 9.00 2.35 2.65
C PHE A 114 9.24 3.22 3.89
N TYR A 115 9.76 2.66 4.98
CA TYR A 115 10.01 3.45 6.19
C TYR A 115 10.90 4.66 5.92
N TYR A 116 12.04 4.46 5.26
CA TYR A 116 12.99 5.54 5.03
C TYR A 116 12.53 6.54 3.97
N THR A 117 11.89 6.08 2.87
CA THR A 117 11.35 7.01 1.88
C THR A 117 10.18 7.80 2.44
N HIS A 118 9.33 7.18 3.25
CA HIS A 118 8.20 7.84 3.91
C HIS A 118 8.66 8.84 4.98
N LEU A 119 9.65 8.48 5.81
CA LEU A 119 10.25 9.42 6.76
C LEU A 119 10.86 10.63 6.04
N MET A 120 11.57 10.40 4.92
CA MET A 120 12.11 11.48 4.09
C MET A 120 11.02 12.39 3.53
N LEU A 121 9.90 11.81 3.05
CA LEU A 121 8.75 12.57 2.56
C LEU A 121 8.11 13.46 3.64
N HIS A 122 8.30 13.14 4.92
CA HIS A 122 7.84 13.94 6.05
C HIS A 122 8.82 15.03 6.51
N MET A 123 10.01 15.13 5.90
CA MET A 123 10.90 16.26 6.13
C MET A 123 10.24 17.55 5.64
N SER A 124 10.34 18.63 6.41
CA SER A 124 9.65 19.90 6.13
C SER A 124 9.93 20.46 4.73
N SER A 125 11.15 20.26 4.20
CA SER A 125 11.55 20.68 2.86
C SER A 125 10.86 19.92 1.72
N ILE A 126 10.33 18.72 1.98
CA ILE A 126 9.72 17.84 0.98
C ILE A 126 8.20 17.73 1.20
N TYR A 127 7.77 17.65 2.46
CA TYR A 127 6.38 17.40 2.85
C TYR A 127 5.40 18.36 2.19
N GLU A 128 5.64 19.66 2.28
CA GLU A 128 4.72 20.69 1.78
C GLU A 128 4.41 20.52 0.29
N TYR A 129 5.40 20.08 -0.50
CA TYR A 129 5.32 20.02 -1.96
C TYR A 129 4.91 18.63 -2.48
N VAL A 130 5.32 17.57 -1.79
CA VAL A 130 5.17 16.20 -2.29
C VAL A 130 4.11 15.45 -1.50
N HIS A 131 4.27 15.34 -0.18
CA HIS A 131 3.50 14.39 0.62
C HIS A 131 2.22 14.95 1.25
N LYS A 132 2.13 16.27 1.40
CA LYS A 132 0.93 16.96 1.91
C LYS A 132 -0.33 16.64 1.09
N LYS A 133 -0.17 16.36 -0.21
CA LYS A 133 -1.28 15.94 -1.09
C LYS A 133 -1.89 14.62 -0.60
N HIS A 134 -1.06 13.63 -0.27
CA HIS A 134 -1.50 12.33 0.23
C HIS A 134 -2.27 12.49 1.55
N HIS A 135 -1.73 13.31 2.47
CA HIS A 135 -2.33 13.66 3.76
C HIS A 135 -3.58 14.54 3.72
N ARG A 136 -4.09 14.85 2.52
CA ARG A 136 -5.40 15.50 2.39
C ARG A 136 -6.52 14.64 2.99
N PHE A 137 -6.37 13.32 2.98
CA PHE A 137 -7.35 12.38 3.52
C PHE A 137 -7.00 11.95 4.95
N ARG A 138 -7.22 12.84 5.93
CA ARG A 138 -6.97 12.55 7.36
C ARG A 138 -7.68 11.29 7.87
N ALA A 139 -8.87 11.03 7.32
CA ALA A 139 -9.52 9.72 7.37
C ALA A 139 -9.34 9.09 5.97
N PRO A 140 -8.37 8.18 5.80
CA PRO A 140 -8.07 7.64 4.49
C PRO A 140 -9.24 6.79 3.98
N ILE A 141 -9.34 6.72 2.65
CA ILE A 141 -10.19 5.78 1.93
C ILE A 141 -9.26 4.88 1.12
N GLY A 142 -9.67 3.64 0.82
CA GLY A 142 -8.79 2.66 0.17
C GLY A 142 -8.05 3.20 -1.07
N MET A 143 -8.73 3.98 -1.92
CA MET A 143 -8.12 4.56 -3.13
C MET A 143 -7.06 5.63 -2.83
N ALA A 144 -7.07 6.23 -1.65
CA ALA A 144 -6.13 7.28 -1.26
C ALA A 144 -4.69 6.76 -1.13
N CYS A 145 -4.49 5.43 -1.03
CA CYS A 145 -3.15 4.83 -1.01
C CYS A 145 -2.33 5.15 -2.27
N GLU A 146 -2.99 5.47 -3.39
CA GLU A 146 -2.35 5.90 -4.65
C GLU A 146 -2.63 7.37 -5.01
N TYR A 147 -3.29 8.10 -4.11
CA TYR A 147 -3.51 9.54 -4.25
C TYR A 147 -2.25 10.32 -3.85
N ALA A 148 -1.22 10.22 -4.68
CA ALA A 148 0.09 10.76 -4.38
C ALA A 148 0.51 11.85 -5.37
N HIS A 149 1.52 12.64 -4.98
CA HIS A 149 2.33 13.40 -5.93
C HIS A 149 3.17 12.42 -6.79
N PRO A 150 3.49 12.72 -8.06
CA PRO A 150 4.25 11.80 -8.91
C PRO A 150 5.57 11.28 -8.30
N ILE A 151 6.31 12.16 -7.63
CA ILE A 151 7.55 11.79 -6.95
C ILE A 151 7.28 10.74 -5.86
N GLU A 152 6.31 10.98 -4.98
CA GLU A 152 5.92 10.02 -3.94
C GLU A 152 5.43 8.70 -4.54
N PHE A 153 4.63 8.77 -5.61
CA PHE A 153 4.15 7.59 -6.31
C PHE A 153 5.32 6.71 -6.80
N LEU A 154 6.39 7.31 -7.32
CA LEU A 154 7.56 6.57 -7.76
C LEU A 154 8.39 6.03 -6.58
N ILE A 155 8.67 6.86 -5.57
CA ILE A 155 9.66 6.52 -4.54
C ILE A 155 9.09 5.75 -3.35
N SER A 156 7.82 5.95 -3.00
CA SER A 156 7.19 5.35 -1.81
C SER A 156 6.03 4.41 -2.15
N ASN A 157 5.43 4.49 -3.35
CA ASN A 157 4.47 3.48 -3.79
C ASN A 157 5.16 2.41 -4.65
N MET A 158 5.73 2.79 -5.79
CA MET A 158 6.32 1.83 -6.73
C MET A 158 7.63 1.25 -6.20
N GLY A 159 8.58 2.11 -5.80
CA GLY A 159 9.94 1.74 -5.38
C GLY A 159 9.98 0.58 -4.36
N PRO A 160 9.30 0.69 -3.20
CA PRO A 160 9.33 -0.36 -2.18
C PRO A 160 8.73 -1.68 -2.66
N VAL A 161 7.78 -1.66 -3.60
CA VAL A 161 7.14 -2.86 -4.16
C VAL A 161 8.07 -3.58 -5.15
N ILE A 162 8.79 -2.85 -5.99
CA ILE A 162 9.68 -3.43 -7.02
C ILE A 162 11.06 -3.82 -6.49
N ALA A 163 11.51 -3.21 -5.38
CA ALA A 163 12.85 -3.40 -4.85
C ALA A 163 13.16 -4.86 -4.54
N GLY A 164 12.27 -5.56 -3.82
CA GLY A 164 12.43 -6.98 -3.51
C GLY A 164 12.62 -7.85 -4.76
N PRO A 165 11.65 -7.87 -5.70
CA PRO A 165 11.76 -8.62 -6.94
C PRO A 165 13.05 -8.36 -7.74
N LEU A 166 13.54 -7.11 -7.77
CA LEU A 166 14.78 -6.76 -8.45
C LEU A 166 16.02 -7.28 -7.73
N ILE A 167 16.10 -7.11 -6.41
CA ILE A 167 17.23 -7.58 -5.59
C ILE A 167 17.40 -9.10 -5.69
N PHE A 168 16.29 -9.83 -5.67
CA PHE A 168 16.30 -11.30 -5.70
C PHE A 168 16.22 -11.90 -7.11
N GLN A 169 16.09 -11.06 -8.15
CA GLN A 169 15.94 -11.47 -9.55
C GLN A 169 14.81 -12.51 -9.72
N SER A 170 13.69 -12.23 -9.05
CA SER A 170 12.63 -13.19 -8.81
C SER A 170 11.79 -13.47 -10.04
N HIS A 171 11.28 -14.69 -10.15
CA HIS A 171 10.39 -15.08 -11.25
C HIS A 171 9.13 -14.20 -11.29
N LEU A 172 8.62 -13.89 -12.48
CA LEU A 172 7.45 -13.02 -12.70
C LEU A 172 6.23 -13.46 -11.88
N LEU A 173 5.98 -14.77 -11.80
CA LEU A 173 4.97 -15.36 -10.89
C LEU A 173 5.12 -14.90 -9.43
N THR A 174 6.32 -15.00 -8.83
CA THR A 174 6.55 -14.53 -7.45
C THR A 174 6.32 -13.03 -7.36
N THR A 175 6.79 -12.27 -8.34
CA THR A 175 6.61 -10.82 -8.42
C THR A 175 5.12 -10.43 -8.50
N TRP A 176 4.31 -11.17 -9.24
CA TRP A 176 2.86 -10.93 -9.34
C TRP A 176 2.11 -11.32 -8.08
N LEU A 177 2.47 -12.46 -7.45
CA LEU A 177 1.93 -12.80 -6.14
C LEU A 177 2.24 -11.71 -5.12
N TRP A 178 3.49 -11.23 -5.10
CA TRP A 178 3.89 -10.11 -4.28
C TRP A 178 3.10 -8.84 -4.56
N LEU A 179 2.93 -8.47 -5.84
CA LEU A 179 2.17 -7.30 -6.26
C LEU A 179 0.72 -7.35 -5.73
N ILE A 180 0.06 -8.51 -5.83
CA ILE A 180 -1.29 -8.72 -5.29
C ILE A 180 -1.29 -8.46 -3.77
N PHE A 181 -0.36 -9.06 -3.03
CA PHE A 181 -0.25 -8.87 -1.58
C PHE A 181 0.03 -7.40 -1.21
N ALA A 182 0.94 -6.74 -1.91
CA ALA A 182 1.31 -5.35 -1.66
C ALA A 182 0.15 -4.38 -1.92
N VAL A 183 -0.56 -4.54 -3.06
CA VAL A 183 -1.73 -3.71 -3.41
C VAL A 183 -2.86 -3.92 -2.41
N LEU A 184 -3.20 -5.16 -2.09
CA LEU A 184 -4.25 -5.45 -1.10
C LEU A 184 -3.87 -4.94 0.30
N GLY A 185 -2.60 -5.08 0.69
CA GLY A 185 -2.09 -4.59 1.97
C GLY A 185 -2.19 -3.07 2.10
N THR A 186 -1.76 -2.32 1.07
CA THR A 186 -1.83 -0.86 1.12
C THR A 186 -3.26 -0.34 1.07
N ILE A 187 -4.15 -1.00 0.31
CA ILE A 187 -5.60 -0.70 0.33
C ILE A 187 -6.16 -0.96 1.74
N ASN A 188 -5.80 -2.08 2.37
CA ASN A 188 -6.23 -2.40 3.73
C ASN A 188 -5.83 -1.28 4.71
N HIS A 189 -4.56 -0.86 4.67
CA HIS A 189 -4.02 0.21 5.52
C HIS A 189 -4.71 1.57 5.35
N HIS A 190 -5.28 1.84 4.17
CA HIS A 190 -5.98 3.09 3.86
C HIS A 190 -7.51 2.95 3.85
N SER A 191 -8.05 1.75 4.04
CA SER A 191 -9.48 1.47 3.81
C SER A 191 -10.41 2.28 4.73
N GLY A 192 -9.91 2.73 5.87
CA GLY A 192 -10.71 3.34 6.94
C GLY A 192 -11.44 2.32 7.82
N TYR A 193 -11.18 1.02 7.63
CA TYR A 193 -11.81 -0.08 8.36
C TYR A 193 -10.78 -0.99 9.02
N LYS A 194 -11.07 -1.40 10.26
CA LYS A 194 -10.36 -2.47 10.95
C LYS A 194 -11.18 -3.75 10.90
N LEU A 195 -11.07 -4.49 9.80
CA LEU A 195 -11.78 -5.75 9.60
C LEU A 195 -11.33 -6.84 10.59
N PRO A 196 -12.16 -7.84 10.92
CA PRO A 196 -11.77 -8.91 11.82
C PRO A 196 -10.68 -9.82 11.21
N GLY A 197 -9.99 -10.58 12.07
CA GLY A 197 -8.98 -11.56 11.65
C GLY A 197 -7.66 -10.92 11.20
N ILE A 198 -6.99 -11.56 10.23
CA ILE A 198 -5.65 -11.16 9.76
C ILE A 198 -5.62 -9.76 9.12
N LEU A 199 -6.75 -9.28 8.60
CA LEU A 199 -6.86 -7.95 7.97
C LEU A 199 -6.92 -6.79 8.97
N GLY A 200 -7.22 -7.03 10.25
CA GLY A 200 -7.24 -6.00 11.28
C GLY A 200 -6.35 -6.29 12.48
N SER A 201 -5.46 -7.27 12.39
CA SER A 201 -4.55 -7.66 13.47
C SER A 201 -3.15 -7.96 12.94
N GLY A 202 -2.18 -8.05 13.86
CA GLY A 202 -0.79 -8.33 13.52
C GLY A 202 -0.11 -7.20 12.75
N LEU A 203 0.71 -7.58 11.77
CA LEU A 203 1.60 -6.70 11.02
C LEU A 203 0.88 -5.85 9.95
N SER A 204 -0.36 -6.20 9.58
CA SER A 204 -1.18 -5.47 8.59
C SER A 204 -2.29 -4.67 9.28
N ASN A 205 -2.00 -4.07 10.42
CA ASN A 205 -3.02 -3.39 11.22
C ASN A 205 -3.35 -2.00 10.63
N PRO A 206 -4.54 -1.81 10.04
CA PRO A 206 -4.88 -0.55 9.37
C PRO A 206 -4.98 0.63 10.35
N THR A 207 -5.22 0.36 11.63
CA THR A 207 -5.28 1.42 12.64
C THR A 207 -3.92 2.10 12.88
N PHE A 208 -2.80 1.44 12.56
CA PHE A 208 -1.46 2.00 12.71
C PHE A 208 -1.22 3.15 11.72
N HIS A 209 -1.50 2.91 10.44
CA HIS A 209 -1.35 3.92 9.40
C HIS A 209 -2.51 4.93 9.38
N ASP A 210 -3.73 4.53 9.76
CA ASP A 210 -4.83 5.48 9.98
C ASP A 210 -4.46 6.52 11.05
N PHE A 211 -3.80 6.11 12.14
CA PHE A 211 -3.29 7.03 13.16
C PHE A 211 -2.16 7.94 12.63
N HIS A 212 -1.36 7.46 11.69
CA HIS A 212 -0.40 8.29 10.98
C HIS A 212 -1.10 9.40 10.17
N HIS A 213 -2.16 9.08 9.41
CA HIS A 213 -2.99 10.08 8.71
C HIS A 213 -3.72 11.04 9.66
N GLU A 214 -3.94 10.64 10.92
CA GLU A 214 -4.53 11.48 11.95
C GLU A 214 -3.51 12.49 12.53
N GLN A 215 -2.24 12.09 12.71
CA GLN A 215 -1.23 12.82 13.49
C GLN A 215 -0.01 13.32 12.70
N PHE A 216 0.23 12.80 11.49
CA PHE A 216 1.27 13.17 10.52
C PHE A 216 2.74 13.02 10.94
N THR A 217 3.02 12.60 12.18
CA THR A 217 4.35 12.79 12.82
C THR A 217 4.93 11.52 13.43
N ASN A 218 4.27 10.39 13.24
CA ASN A 218 4.61 9.10 13.83
C ASN A 218 4.20 7.97 12.88
N ASN A 219 4.60 6.73 13.13
CA ASN A 219 4.11 5.55 12.41
C ASN A 219 4.41 5.59 10.88
N PHE A 220 5.68 5.67 10.52
CA PHE A 220 6.14 5.79 9.13
C PHE A 220 6.31 4.44 8.42
N GLY A 221 6.48 3.35 9.15
CA GLY A 221 6.70 2.01 8.62
C GLY A 221 5.42 1.32 8.18
N LEU A 222 5.59 0.22 7.44
CA LEU A 222 4.51 -0.67 7.03
C LEU A 222 4.10 -1.58 8.20
N LEU A 223 5.08 -2.17 8.87
CA LEU A 223 4.92 -3.16 9.94
C LEU A 223 5.06 -2.54 11.33
N GLY A 224 5.68 -1.36 11.42
CA GLY A 224 6.02 -0.68 12.67
C GLY A 224 7.27 -1.22 13.36
N ILE A 225 8.03 -2.13 12.72
CA ILE A 225 9.27 -2.67 13.26
C ILE A 225 10.33 -1.57 13.29
N LEU A 226 10.48 -0.85 12.18
CA LEU A 226 11.42 0.26 12.13
C LEU A 226 10.96 1.46 12.95
N ASP A 227 9.65 1.66 13.10
CA ASP A 227 9.15 2.67 14.04
C ASP A 227 9.48 2.35 15.48
N ARG A 228 9.40 1.08 15.87
CA ARG A 228 9.79 0.62 17.20
C ARG A 228 11.28 0.82 17.43
N LEU A 229 12.11 0.52 16.43
CA LEU A 229 13.56 0.66 16.50
C LEU A 229 13.98 2.14 16.62
N HIS A 230 13.39 3.03 15.82
CA HIS A 230 13.72 4.46 15.81
C HIS A 230 12.89 5.28 16.81
N GLY A 231 11.91 4.66 17.48
CA GLY A 231 11.05 5.32 18.45
C GLY A 231 10.00 6.26 17.86
N THR A 232 9.64 6.09 16.58
CA THR A 232 8.60 6.87 15.88
C THR A 232 7.18 6.32 16.11
N ASP A 233 7.01 5.29 16.95
CA ASP A 233 5.70 4.74 17.35
C ASP A 233 5.23 5.16 18.78
N LYS A 234 5.96 6.04 19.47
CA LYS A 234 5.72 6.33 20.90
C LYS A 234 4.30 6.81 21.18
N ALA A 235 3.79 7.75 20.37
CA ALA A 235 2.43 8.27 20.51
C ALA A 235 1.37 7.18 20.29
N TRP A 236 1.59 6.31 19.30
CA TRP A 236 0.72 5.18 19.03
C TRP A 236 0.63 4.21 20.20
N ARG A 237 1.78 3.87 20.80
CA ARG A 237 1.82 2.98 21.97
C ARG A 237 1.16 3.59 23.19
N ALA A 238 1.35 4.88 23.42
CA ALA A 238 0.67 5.60 24.50
C ALA A 238 -0.86 5.55 24.32
N LYS A 239 -1.35 5.78 23.09
CA LYS A 239 -2.77 5.63 22.73
C LYS A 239 -3.27 4.21 23.02
N LYS A 240 -2.56 3.17 22.57
CA LYS A 240 -2.96 1.77 22.79
C LYS A 240 -2.96 1.37 24.26
N HIS A 241 -1.98 1.84 25.03
CA HIS A 241 -1.93 1.59 26.47
C HIS A 241 -3.14 2.21 27.20
N LYS A 242 -3.50 3.45 26.86
CA LYS A 242 -4.69 4.12 27.41
C LYS A 242 -5.98 3.39 27.03
N GLU A 243 -6.14 2.97 25.77
CA GLU A 243 -7.30 2.18 25.31
C GLU A 243 -7.43 0.86 26.10
N GLN A 244 -6.32 0.18 26.38
CA GLN A 244 -6.33 -1.06 27.14
C GLN A 244 -6.72 -0.84 28.61
N GLN A 245 -6.23 0.24 29.23
CA GLN A 245 -6.59 0.59 30.61
C GLN A 245 -8.07 0.91 30.78
N LEU A 246 -8.70 1.55 29.78
CA LEU A 246 -10.13 1.84 29.80
C LEU A 246 -10.95 0.56 29.70
N LYS A 247 -10.58 -0.36 28.80
CA LYS A 247 -11.26 -1.66 28.66
C LYS A 247 -11.17 -2.54 29.90
N ASN A 248 -10.08 -2.45 30.64
CA ASN A 248 -9.90 -3.22 31.88
C ASN A 248 -10.72 -2.64 33.06
N LYS A 249 -11.32 -1.45 32.91
CA LYS A 249 -12.17 -0.80 33.91
C LYS A 249 -13.68 -0.98 33.64
N GLU A 250 -14.04 -1.49 32.47
CA GLU A 250 -15.41 -1.84 32.06
C GLU A 250 -15.69 -3.32 32.37
#